data_AF-A0A0L8FWA5-F1
#
_entry.id   AF-A0A0L8FWA5-F1
#
_cell.length_a   1.000
_cell.length_b   1.000
_cell.length_c   1.000
_cell.angle_alpha   90.00
_cell.angle_beta   90.00
_cell.angle_gamma   90.00
#
_symmetry.space_group_name_H-M   'P 1'
#
loop_
_entity.id
_entity.type
_entity.pdbx_description
1 polymer ?
#
loop_
_entity_poly.entity_id
_entity_poly.type
_entity_poly.pdbx_seq_one_letter_code
_entity_poly.pdbx_strand_id
1 'polypeptide(L)'
;MADQGIPSSAGAVSPSQEYSETASEEMTAANYDSDSDVSDWEAPVDIDLAAYHWKKIRSVVTWSPFLQQLKKRKYPWVQLAGHQGCFQAGEHGTILKKLNTNEQKCYEVLENDNLTAFIPATRGEVVKENGES
;
A
#
# COMPACT_ATOMS: atom_id res chain seq x y z
N MET A 1 52.37 22.23 -12.54
CA MET A 1 53.24 21.72 -13.63
C MET A 1 52.64 20.41 -14.09
N ALA A 2 52.48 20.29 -15.41
CA ALA A 2 51.74 19.24 -16.10
C ALA A 2 52.62 18.03 -16.41
N ASP A 3 52.00 16.84 -16.49
CA ASP A 3 52.33 15.72 -17.40
C ASP A 3 51.26 14.61 -17.14
N GLN A 4 50.24 14.36 -17.97
CA GLN A 4 50.21 13.73 -19.31
C GLN A 4 51.00 12.42 -19.42
N GLY A 5 50.30 11.31 -19.74
CA GLY A 5 50.94 10.08 -20.19
C GLY A 5 50.15 8.79 -19.94
N ILE A 6 49.13 8.51 -20.76
CA ILE A 6 48.68 7.14 -21.04
C ILE A 6 49.61 6.55 -22.10
N PRO A 7 49.88 5.23 -22.06
CA PRO A 7 49.87 4.48 -23.31
C PRO A 7 48.97 3.24 -23.30
N SER A 8 48.39 3.06 -24.48
CA SER A 8 47.52 2.02 -25.00
C SER A 8 48.07 0.59 -24.88
N SER A 9 47.18 -0.41 -24.68
CA SER A 9 47.32 -1.71 -25.35
C SER A 9 46.00 -2.48 -25.32
N ALA A 10 45.60 -2.94 -26.50
CA ALA A 10 44.44 -3.77 -26.77
C ALA A 10 44.55 -5.17 -26.16
N GLY A 11 43.40 -5.76 -25.85
CA GLY A 11 43.27 -7.14 -25.42
C GLY A 11 41.80 -7.52 -25.33
N ALA A 12 41.19 -7.81 -26.48
CA ALA A 12 39.88 -8.43 -26.57
C ALA A 12 39.98 -9.90 -26.13
N VAL A 13 39.22 -10.34 -25.13
CA VAL A 13 38.87 -11.76 -24.95
C VAL A 13 37.48 -11.89 -24.32
N SER A 14 36.71 -12.77 -24.94
CA SER A 14 35.31 -13.20 -24.80
C SER A 14 34.60 -13.16 -23.43
N PRO A 15 33.27 -12.94 -23.43
CA PRO A 15 32.39 -13.42 -22.37
C PRO A 15 32.13 -14.92 -22.56
N SER A 16 32.51 -15.75 -21.58
CA SER A 16 32.02 -17.13 -21.50
C SER A 16 30.54 -17.11 -21.12
N GLN A 17 29.68 -17.37 -22.09
CA GLN A 17 28.30 -17.78 -21.86
C GLN A 17 28.32 -19.26 -21.48
N GLU A 18 28.12 -19.55 -20.19
CA GLU A 18 27.83 -20.90 -19.74
C GLU A 18 26.33 -21.13 -19.98
N TYR A 19 26.04 -21.80 -21.09
CA TYR A 19 24.71 -22.31 -21.40
C TYR A 19 24.56 -23.65 -20.69
N SER A 20 23.54 -23.78 -19.86
CA SER A 20 23.09 -25.06 -19.34
C SER A 20 22.08 -25.66 -20.33
N GLU A 21 22.50 -26.62 -21.13
CA GLU A 21 21.57 -27.58 -21.73
C GLU A 21 21.39 -28.75 -20.75
N THR A 22 20.15 -29.11 -20.45
CA THR A 22 19.58 -30.44 -20.71
C THR A 22 18.29 -30.63 -19.91
N ALA A 23 17.23 -30.99 -20.65
CA ALA A 23 16.15 -31.93 -20.31
C ALA A 23 14.80 -31.35 -20.74
N SER A 24 14.53 -31.48 -22.03
CA SER A 24 13.21 -31.30 -22.61
C SER A 24 12.24 -32.30 -21.97
N GLU A 25 11.15 -31.76 -21.45
CA GLU A 25 10.07 -32.45 -20.79
C GLU A 25 9.44 -33.49 -21.74
N GLU A 26 9.37 -34.74 -21.28
CA GLU A 26 8.58 -35.78 -21.89
C GLU A 26 7.08 -35.54 -21.62
N MET A 27 6.37 -35.01 -22.61
CA MET A 27 4.91 -35.03 -22.62
C MET A 27 4.44 -36.46 -22.87
N THR A 28 4.19 -37.22 -21.79
CA THR A 28 3.43 -38.46 -21.89
C THR A 28 1.96 -38.10 -22.10
N ALA A 29 1.47 -38.36 -23.32
CA ALA A 29 0.07 -38.22 -23.67
C ALA A 29 -0.77 -39.12 -22.74
N ALA A 30 -1.64 -38.50 -21.95
CA ALA A 30 -2.62 -39.19 -21.14
C ALA A 30 -3.57 -39.96 -22.05
N ASN A 31 -3.43 -41.29 -22.07
CA ASN A 31 -4.50 -42.17 -22.55
C ASN A 31 -5.60 -42.15 -21.48
N TYR A 32 -6.66 -41.42 -21.79
CA TYR A 32 -7.93 -41.46 -21.07
C TYR A 32 -8.55 -42.83 -21.30
N ASP A 33 -8.37 -43.74 -20.34
CA ASP A 33 -9.11 -44.99 -20.32
C ASP A 33 -10.52 -44.69 -19.81
N SER A 34 -11.44 -44.59 -20.76
CA SER A 34 -12.85 -44.33 -20.52
C SER A 34 -13.53 -45.67 -20.26
N ASP A 35 -13.54 -46.11 -19.00
CA ASP A 35 -14.47 -47.14 -18.55
C ASP A 35 -15.51 -46.53 -17.61
N SER A 36 -16.74 -46.52 -18.13
CA SER A 36 -17.94 -46.03 -17.48
C SER A 36 -18.36 -47.04 -16.41
N ASP A 37 -18.26 -46.67 -15.14
CA ASP A 37 -19.02 -47.33 -14.08
C ASP A 37 -19.93 -46.33 -13.37
N VAL A 38 -21.21 -46.67 -13.38
CA VAL A 38 -22.33 -45.93 -12.83
C VAL A 38 -22.37 -46.16 -11.32
N SER A 39 -22.19 -45.11 -10.52
CA SER A 39 -22.77 -45.10 -9.17
C SER A 39 -22.84 -43.69 -8.59
N ASP A 40 -23.98 -43.46 -7.95
CA ASP A 40 -24.27 -42.44 -6.96
C ASP A 40 -24.53 -41.00 -7.43
N TRP A 41 -25.81 -40.73 -7.67
CA TRP A 41 -26.37 -39.39 -7.50
C TRP A 41 -26.51 -39.08 -6.01
N GLU A 42 -25.40 -38.95 -5.30
CA GLU A 42 -25.39 -38.32 -3.98
C GLU A 42 -25.54 -36.81 -4.21
N ALA A 43 -26.58 -36.25 -3.59
CA ALA A 43 -26.89 -34.83 -3.64
C ALA A 43 -25.64 -33.98 -3.34
N PRO A 44 -25.48 -32.81 -3.96
CA PRO A 44 -24.29 -32.01 -3.75
C PRO A 44 -24.20 -31.69 -2.26
N VAL A 45 -23.17 -32.25 -1.62
CA VAL A 45 -22.67 -31.78 -0.33
C VAL A 45 -22.67 -30.26 -0.38
N ASP A 46 -23.27 -29.62 0.63
CA ASP A 46 -23.08 -28.20 0.90
C ASP A 46 -21.58 -27.99 1.14
N ILE A 47 -20.79 -27.95 0.07
CA ILE A 47 -19.38 -27.58 0.08
C ILE A 47 -19.42 -26.09 0.35
N ASP A 48 -19.53 -25.79 1.64
CA ASP A 48 -19.04 -24.61 2.31
C ASP A 48 -19.12 -23.38 1.40
N LEU A 49 -20.34 -23.09 0.93
CA LEU A 49 -20.61 -22.02 -0.01
C LEU A 49 -20.10 -20.70 0.58
N ALA A 50 -20.17 -20.58 1.91
CA ALA A 50 -19.53 -19.54 2.70
C ALA A 50 -17.99 -19.53 2.54
N ALA A 51 -17.29 -20.66 2.68
CA ALA A 51 -15.86 -20.72 2.40
C ALA A 51 -15.49 -20.47 0.93
N TYR A 52 -16.31 -20.93 -0.03
CA TYR A 52 -16.10 -20.62 -1.46
C TYR A 52 -16.25 -19.11 -1.71
N HIS A 53 -17.29 -18.49 -1.18
CA HIS A 53 -17.49 -17.04 -1.24
C HIS A 53 -16.35 -16.28 -0.54
N TRP A 54 -15.89 -16.75 0.63
CA TRP A 54 -14.76 -16.15 1.32
C TRP A 54 -13.42 -16.34 0.61
N LYS A 55 -13.20 -17.47 -0.08
CA LYS A 55 -12.04 -17.67 -0.96
C LYS A 55 -12.08 -16.69 -2.14
N LYS A 56 -13.26 -16.49 -2.74
CA LYS A 56 -13.47 -15.53 -3.84
C LYS A 56 -13.23 -14.08 -3.41
N ILE A 57 -13.77 -13.68 -2.26
CA ILE A 57 -13.55 -12.34 -1.68
C ILE A 57 -12.08 -12.15 -1.30
N ARG A 58 -11.45 -13.12 -0.63
CA ARG A 58 -10.02 -13.04 -0.30
C ARG A 58 -9.14 -12.90 -1.53
N SER A 59 -9.47 -13.58 -2.63
CA SER A 59 -8.76 -13.40 -3.91
C SER A 59 -8.78 -11.93 -4.34
N VAL A 60 -9.96 -11.33 -4.46
CA VAL A 60 -10.10 -9.91 -4.86
C VAL A 60 -9.44 -8.95 -3.86
N VAL A 61 -9.56 -9.21 -2.56
CA VAL A 61 -8.94 -8.40 -1.49
C VAL A 61 -7.40 -8.49 -1.52
N THR A 62 -6.85 -9.66 -1.84
CA THR A 62 -5.40 -9.89 -1.90
C THR A 62 -4.78 -9.23 -3.14
N TRP A 63 -5.52 -9.23 -4.26
CA TRP A 63 -5.10 -8.61 -5.51
C TRP A 63 -5.39 -7.11 -5.59
N SER A 64 -6.21 -6.57 -4.68
CA SER A 64 -6.48 -5.13 -4.64
C SER A 64 -5.33 -4.39 -3.95
N PRO A 65 -4.51 -3.61 -4.68
CA PRO A 65 -3.43 -2.83 -4.07
C PRO A 65 -3.97 -1.76 -3.11
N PHE A 66 -5.27 -1.43 -3.16
CA PHE A 66 -5.89 -0.38 -2.38
C PHE A 66 -6.18 -0.81 -0.93
N LEU A 67 -6.65 -2.05 -0.73
CA LEU A 67 -7.01 -2.57 0.60
C LEU A 67 -5.78 -2.80 1.50
N GLN A 68 -4.64 -3.16 0.91
CA GLN A 68 -3.37 -3.29 1.64
C GLN A 68 -2.78 -1.91 2.00
N GLN A 69 -2.92 -0.91 1.12
CA GLN A 69 -2.46 0.46 1.38
C GLN A 69 -3.29 1.15 2.46
N LEU A 70 -4.60 0.88 2.52
CA LEU A 70 -5.51 1.49 3.48
C LEU A 70 -5.11 1.19 4.94
N LYS A 71 -4.63 -0.02 5.24
CA LYS A 71 -4.24 -0.43 6.60
C LYS A 71 -2.81 -0.08 7.00
N LYS A 72 -1.89 0.05 6.04
CA LYS A 72 -0.45 0.14 6.32
C LYS A 72 0.17 1.52 6.07
N ARG A 73 -0.55 2.43 5.40
CA ARG A 73 0.04 3.68 4.95
C ARG A 73 -0.09 4.77 6.01
N LYS A 74 0.95 4.95 6.82
CA LYS A 74 1.21 6.24 7.48
C LYS A 74 1.51 7.24 6.37
N TYR A 75 0.57 8.14 6.08
CA TYR A 75 0.81 9.19 5.10
C TYR A 75 1.75 10.22 5.72
N PRO A 76 2.95 10.45 5.15
CA PRO A 76 3.80 11.53 5.60
C PRO A 76 3.07 12.84 5.34
N TRP A 77 2.76 13.57 6.41
CA TRP A 77 2.17 14.89 6.29
C TRP A 77 3.27 15.89 5.94
N VAL A 78 2.93 16.91 5.17
CA VAL A 78 3.85 17.95 4.75
C VAL A 78 3.39 19.28 5.34
N GLN A 79 4.31 19.98 5.99
CA GLN A 79 4.09 21.35 6.45
C GLN A 79 4.75 22.30 5.43
N LEU A 80 3.94 22.93 4.58
CA LEU A 80 4.43 23.84 3.54
C LEU A 80 4.75 25.25 4.08
N ALA A 81 4.15 25.64 5.20
CA ALA A 81 4.30 26.96 5.81
C ALA A 81 4.19 26.90 7.34
N GLY A 82 4.57 28.00 8.02
CA GLY A 82 4.53 28.13 9.48
C GLY A 82 5.75 27.53 10.18
N HIS A 83 5.81 27.68 11.51
CA HIS A 83 6.91 27.17 12.32
C HIS A 83 6.72 25.69 12.69
N GLN A 84 7.84 24.98 12.81
CA GLN A 84 7.88 23.62 13.35
C GLN A 84 7.29 23.61 14.78
N GLY A 85 6.59 22.54 15.14
CA GLY A 85 5.97 22.40 16.46
C GLY A 85 4.60 23.08 16.61
N CYS A 86 4.09 23.76 15.58
CA CYS A 86 2.71 24.28 15.59
C CYS A 86 1.66 23.22 15.28
N PHE A 87 2.04 22.11 14.64
CA PHE A 87 1.14 21.03 14.26
C PHE A 87 1.62 19.69 14.82
N GLN A 88 0.66 18.86 15.21
CA GLN A 88 0.89 17.49 15.66
C GLN A 88 -0.15 16.56 15.05
N ALA A 89 0.21 15.28 14.87
CA ALA A 89 -0.76 14.28 14.47
C ALA A 89 -1.86 14.15 15.54
N GLY A 90 -3.11 14.18 15.09
CA GLY A 90 -4.27 13.80 15.88
C GLY A 90 -4.69 12.36 15.56
N GLU A 91 -5.87 11.99 16.03
CA GLU A 91 -6.45 10.66 15.76
C GLU A 91 -7.34 10.68 14.51
N HIS A 92 -7.57 9.51 13.90
CA HIS A 92 -8.60 9.32 12.87
C HIS A 92 -8.50 10.33 11.69
N GLY A 93 -7.28 10.65 11.25
CA GLY A 93 -7.05 11.59 10.15
C GLY A 93 -7.17 13.07 10.54
N THR A 94 -7.21 13.38 11.83
CA THR A 94 -7.18 14.76 12.32
C THR A 94 -5.74 15.25 12.54
N ILE A 95 -5.60 16.57 12.59
CA ILE A 95 -4.36 17.26 12.91
C ILE A 95 -4.66 18.23 14.04
N LEU A 96 -3.75 18.29 15.01
CA LEU A 96 -3.83 19.21 16.12
C LEU A 96 -2.96 20.42 15.81
N LYS A 97 -3.54 21.61 15.96
CA LYS A 97 -2.83 22.88 15.85
C LYS A 97 -2.67 23.49 17.24
N LYS A 98 -1.51 24.09 17.51
CA LYS A 98 -1.31 24.86 18.74
C LYS A 98 -2.39 25.93 18.87
N LEU A 99 -3.01 25.99 20.05
CA LEU A 99 -4.12 26.89 20.29
C LEU A 99 -3.71 28.35 20.08
N ASN A 100 -4.55 29.06 19.34
CA ASN A 100 -4.50 30.51 19.18
C ASN A 100 -5.93 31.04 19.35
N THR A 101 -6.13 31.89 20.35
CA THR A 101 -7.46 32.39 20.75
C THR A 101 -8.13 33.21 19.65
N ASN A 102 -7.36 33.93 18.82
CA ASN A 102 -7.93 34.68 17.70
C ASN A 102 -8.43 33.75 16.60
N GLU A 103 -7.67 32.70 16.30
CA GLU A 103 -8.03 31.72 15.29
C GLU A 103 -9.25 30.91 15.70
N GLN A 104 -9.33 30.51 16.98
CA GLN A 104 -10.50 29.81 17.53
C GLN A 104 -11.78 30.61 17.31
N LYS A 105 -11.78 31.91 17.66
CA LYS A 105 -12.93 32.80 17.43
C LYS A 105 -13.31 32.88 15.95
N CYS A 106 -12.32 32.89 15.05
CA CYS A 106 -12.60 32.87 13.62
C CYS A 106 -13.30 31.56 13.20
N TYR A 107 -12.86 30.41 13.71
CA TYR A 107 -13.52 29.13 13.43
C TYR A 107 -14.95 29.06 13.99
N GLU A 108 -15.20 29.56 15.20
CA GLU A 108 -16.55 29.60 15.81
C GLU A 108 -17.55 30.38 14.93
N VAL A 109 -17.09 31.47 14.31
CA VAL A 109 -17.89 32.23 13.35
C VAL A 109 -18.05 31.46 12.04
N LEU A 110 -16.96 30.89 11.52
CA LEU A 110 -16.96 30.18 10.23
C LEU A 110 -17.76 28.89 10.23
N GLU A 111 -17.90 28.20 11.35
CA GLU A 111 -18.72 26.99 11.47
C GLU A 111 -20.21 27.25 11.15
N ASN A 112 -20.69 28.46 11.40
CA ASN A 112 -22.06 28.89 11.14
C ASN A 112 -22.19 29.74 9.87
N ASP A 113 -21.12 29.85 9.07
CA ASP A 113 -21.08 30.63 7.84
C ASP A 113 -21.30 29.75 6.60
N ASN A 114 -21.56 30.35 5.43
CA ASN A 114 -21.64 29.60 4.18
C ASN A 114 -20.29 28.97 3.77
N LEU A 115 -19.18 29.40 4.39
CA LEU A 115 -17.84 28.89 4.13
C LEU A 115 -17.52 27.56 4.82
N THR A 116 -18.42 26.99 5.64
CA THR A 116 -18.18 25.73 6.39
C THR A 116 -17.72 24.57 5.50
N ALA A 117 -18.19 24.51 4.24
CA ALA A 117 -17.80 23.46 3.30
C ALA A 117 -16.35 23.58 2.78
N PHE A 118 -15.72 24.75 2.93
CA PHE A 118 -14.38 25.05 2.39
C PHE A 118 -13.31 25.12 3.46
N ILE A 119 -13.69 25.03 4.73
CA ILE A 119 -12.76 25.03 5.85
C ILE A 119 -12.60 23.61 6.43
N PRO A 120 -11.48 23.33 7.11
CA PRO A 120 -11.35 22.10 7.89
C PRO A 120 -12.38 22.06 9.02
N ALA A 121 -12.98 20.88 9.26
CA ALA A 121 -13.86 20.67 10.39
C ALA A 121 -13.08 20.71 11.71
N THR A 122 -13.46 21.63 12.60
CA THR A 122 -12.93 21.77 13.96
C THR A 122 -13.60 20.80 14.92
N ARG A 123 -12.83 20.24 15.86
CA ARG A 123 -13.32 19.23 16.85
C ARG A 123 -13.07 19.66 18.30
N GLY A 124 -12.89 20.95 18.52
CA GLY A 124 -12.58 21.52 19.83
C GLY A 124 -11.10 21.43 20.22
N GLU A 125 -10.84 21.77 21.48
CA GLU A 125 -9.49 21.83 22.05
C GLU A 125 -9.06 20.50 22.68
N VAL A 126 -7.77 20.21 22.62
CA VAL A 126 -7.16 19.06 23.31
C VAL A 126 -6.02 19.57 24.17
N VAL A 127 -6.09 19.34 25.48
CA VAL A 127 -4.99 19.61 26.39
C VAL A 127 -4.01 18.45 26.30
N LYS A 128 -2.80 18.72 25.83
CA LYS A 128 -1.66 17.80 25.93
C LYS A 128 -0.73 18.32 27.00
N GLU A 129 -0.26 17.44 27.87
CA GLU A 129 0.89 17.77 28.71
C GLU A 129 2.05 18.13 27.78
N ASN A 130 2.59 19.34 27.93
CA ASN A 130 3.70 19.81 27.12
C ASN A 130 4.84 18.78 27.19
N GLY A 131 5.10 18.11 26.07
CA GLY A 131 6.29 17.29 25.91
C GLY A 131 7.52 18.18 25.80
N GLU A 132 8.04 18.63 26.94
CA GLU A 132 9.43 19.06 27.06
C GLU A 132 10.31 17.80 26.97
N SER A 133 11.10 17.71 25.90
CA SER A 133 12.30 16.89 25.79
C SER A 133 13.29 17.61 24.90
#